data_AF-A0A1M5GR90-F1
#
_entry.id   AF-A0A1M5GR90-F1
#
_cell.length_a   1.000
_cell.length_b   1.000
_cell.length_c   1.000
_cell.angle_alpha   90.00
_cell.angle_beta   90.00
_cell.angle_gamma   90.00
#
_symmetry.space_group_name_H-M   'P 1'
#
loop_
_entity.id
_entity.type
_entity.pdbx_description
1 polymer ?
#
loop_
_entity_poly.entity_id
_entity_poly.type
_entity_poly.pdbx_seq_one_letter_code
_entity_poly.pdbx_strand_id
1 'polypeptide(L)'
;MMRVFMTMLCSLLTVCSVSAQISRQEGTDGQAAIYRLPLMERAFLCCRYFEGWHSEKHYPYVGWGHKLLPNEKYSARTMTKRDADELLRKDLRKFVAMFRKFGVDSLLLSES
;
A
#
# COMPACT_ATOMS: atom_id res chain seq x y z
N MET A 1 -47.81 0.50 -21.89
CA MET A 1 -46.50 1.09 -22.28
C MET A 1 -45.88 1.89 -21.13
N MET A 2 -46.40 3.05 -20.71
CA MET A 2 -45.80 3.88 -19.64
C MET A 2 -45.53 3.17 -18.30
N ARG A 3 -46.45 2.32 -17.83
CA ARG A 3 -46.29 1.59 -16.55
C ARG A 3 -45.09 0.64 -16.55
N VAL A 4 -44.79 -0.01 -17.68
CA VAL A 4 -43.68 -0.97 -17.80
C VAL A 4 -42.32 -0.25 -17.88
N PHE A 5 -42.26 0.88 -18.57
CA PHE A 5 -41.06 1.72 -18.60
C PHE A 5 -40.74 2.31 -17.23
N MET A 6 -41.75 2.76 -16.49
CA MET A 6 -41.56 3.26 -15.11
C MET A 6 -41.07 2.16 -14.17
N THR A 7 -41.64 0.94 -14.24
CA THR A 7 -41.15 -0.17 -13.40
C THR A 7 -39.73 -0.56 -13.76
N MET A 8 -39.37 -0.63 -15.05
CA MET A 8 -38.00 -0.91 -15.47
C MET A 8 -37.03 0.17 -14.99
N LEU A 9 -37.40 1.45 -15.11
CA LEU A 9 -36.57 2.56 -14.63
C LEU A 9 -36.40 2.51 -13.11
N CYS A 10 -37.47 2.24 -12.35
CA CYS A 10 -37.39 2.07 -10.90
C CYS A 10 -36.48 0.89 -10.50
N SER A 11 -36.57 -0.24 -11.21
CA SER A 11 -35.69 -1.41 -10.98
C SER A 11 -34.23 -1.11 -11.29
N LEU A 12 -33.95 -0.35 -12.35
CA LEU A 12 -32.59 0.08 -12.68
C LEU A 12 -32.03 1.04 -11.61
N LEU A 13 -32.82 2.00 -11.14
CA LEU A 13 -32.39 2.96 -10.12
C LEU A 13 -32.10 2.30 -8.77
N THR A 14 -32.88 1.29 -8.37
CA THR A 14 -32.63 0.56 -7.12
C THR A 14 -31.36 -0.30 -7.21
N VAL A 15 -31.14 -1.00 -8.32
CA VAL A 15 -29.92 -1.79 -8.53
C VAL A 15 -28.68 -0.89 -8.56
N CYS A 16 -28.73 0.25 -9.29
CA CYS A 16 -27.63 1.22 -9.30
C CYS A 16 -27.33 1.80 -7.92
N SER A 17 -28.36 2.07 -7.11
CA SER A 17 -28.20 2.59 -5.75
C SER A 17 -27.54 1.57 -4.82
N VAL A 18 -27.97 0.30 -4.89
CA VAL A 18 -27.38 -0.80 -4.10
C VAL A 18 -25.92 -1.03 -4.50
N SER A 19 -25.60 -1.04 -5.79
CA SER A 19 -24.21 -1.17 -6.26
C SER A 19 -23.33 0.00 -5.79
N ALA A 20 -23.86 1.23 -5.83
CA ALA A 20 -23.13 2.40 -5.33
C ALA A 20 -22.90 2.34 -3.81
N GLN A 21 -23.87 1.86 -3.04
CA GLN A 21 -23.74 1.69 -1.58
C GLN A 21 -22.69 0.63 -1.21
N ILE A 22 -22.71 -0.52 -1.88
CA ILE A 22 -21.71 -1.59 -1.67
C ILE A 22 -20.30 -1.07 -1.98
N SER A 23 -20.13 -0.37 -3.10
CA SER A 23 -18.83 0.21 -3.48
C SER A 23 -18.32 1.23 -2.46
N ARG A 24 -19.20 2.08 -1.90
CA ARG A 24 -18.80 3.01 -0.82
C ARG A 24 -18.43 2.27 0.47
N GLN A 25 -19.14 1.19 0.79
CA GLN A 25 -18.88 0.40 1.99
C GLN A 25 -17.55 -0.36 1.87
N GLU A 26 -17.24 -0.95 0.72
CA GLU A 26 -15.93 -1.58 0.45
C GLU A 26 -14.77 -0.56 0.55
N GLY A 27 -14.97 0.67 0.07
CA GLY A 27 -13.98 1.74 0.20
C GLY A 27 -13.72 2.16 1.65
N THR A 28 -14.79 2.28 2.45
CA THR A 28 -14.69 2.68 3.87
C THR A 28 -14.17 1.56 4.77
N ASP A 29 -14.59 0.31 4.56
CA ASP A 29 -14.06 -0.84 5.29
C ASP A 29 -12.59 -1.12 4.93
N GLY A 30 -12.16 -0.89 3.68
CA GLY A 30 -10.76 -1.02 3.29
C GLY A 30 -9.83 -0.06 4.02
N GLN A 31 -10.23 1.20 4.19
CA GLN A 31 -9.49 2.20 4.97
C GLN A 31 -9.54 1.94 6.48
N ALA A 32 -10.65 1.41 7.02
CA ALA A 32 -10.69 0.98 8.42
C ALA A 32 -9.89 -0.31 8.67
N ALA A 33 -9.79 -1.19 7.67
CA ALA A 33 -9.13 -2.49 7.78
C ALA A 33 -7.62 -2.38 7.97
N ILE A 34 -6.96 -1.39 7.34
CA ILE A 34 -5.51 -1.20 7.54
C ILE A 34 -5.19 -0.89 9.01
N TYR A 35 -6.04 -0.13 9.70
CA TYR A 35 -5.85 0.20 11.12
C TYR A 35 -5.99 -1.02 12.05
N ARG A 36 -6.62 -2.11 11.60
CA ARG A 36 -6.70 -3.38 12.34
C ARG A 36 -5.43 -4.22 12.23
N LEU A 37 -4.52 -3.90 11.31
CA LEU A 37 -3.28 -4.63 11.12
C LEU A 37 -2.21 -4.21 12.16
N PRO A 38 -1.28 -5.11 12.52
CA PRO A 38 -0.10 -4.75 13.30
C PRO A 38 0.67 -3.60 12.65
N LEU A 39 1.28 -2.73 13.47
CA LEU A 39 1.97 -1.51 13.00
C LEU A 39 3.03 -1.78 11.91
N MET A 40 3.77 -2.89 12.02
CA MET A 40 4.75 -3.27 11.00
C MET A 40 4.11 -3.57 9.65
N GLU A 41 2.97 -4.27 9.62
CA GLU A 41 2.28 -4.59 8.37
C GLU A 41 1.61 -3.34 7.79
N ARG A 42 1.10 -2.45 8.65
CA ARG A 42 0.63 -1.12 8.22
C ARG A 42 1.73 -0.34 7.52
N ALA A 43 2.90 -0.23 8.14
CA ALA A 43 4.05 0.47 7.56
C ALA A 43 4.47 -0.18 6.23
N PHE A 44 4.56 -1.51 6.19
CA PHE A 44 4.86 -2.26 4.98
C PHE A 44 3.88 -1.95 3.83
N LEU A 45 2.57 -2.03 4.08
CA LEU A 45 1.54 -1.75 3.07
C LEU A 45 1.56 -0.28 2.62
N CYS A 46 1.72 0.67 3.55
CA CYS A 46 1.85 2.08 3.22
C CYS A 46 3.07 2.34 2.32
N CYS A 47 4.26 1.89 2.72
CA CYS A 47 5.48 2.06 1.92
C CYS A 47 5.31 1.43 0.54
N ARG A 48 4.87 0.17 0.49
CA ARG A 48 4.66 -0.53 -0.79
C ARG A 48 3.68 0.19 -1.72
N TYR A 49 2.59 0.75 -1.17
CA TYR A 49 1.58 1.44 -1.95
C TYR A 49 2.08 2.78 -2.49
N PHE A 50 2.70 3.61 -1.63
CA PHE A 50 3.09 4.96 -2.01
C PHE A 50 4.41 5.03 -2.80
N GLU A 51 5.38 4.14 -2.51
CA GLU A 51 6.65 4.11 -3.25
C GLU A 51 6.48 3.52 -4.65
N GLY A 52 5.63 2.49 -4.79
CA GLY A 52 5.42 1.80 -6.05
C GLY A 52 6.64 1.01 -6.53
N TRP A 53 6.48 0.38 -7.70
CA TRP A 53 7.47 -0.57 -8.23
C TRP A 53 8.60 0.11 -9.01
N HIS A 54 9.84 -0.17 -8.60
CA HIS A 54 11.07 0.33 -9.17
C HIS A 54 11.71 -0.71 -10.11
N SER A 55 11.47 -0.52 -11.41
CA SER A 55 12.17 -1.24 -12.50
C SER A 55 13.50 -0.57 -12.87
N GLU A 56 14.24 -1.17 -13.83
CA GLU A 56 15.57 -0.72 -14.30
C GLU A 56 15.67 0.79 -14.60
N LYS A 57 14.57 1.42 -15.04
CA LYS A 57 14.52 2.85 -15.35
C LYS A 57 14.73 3.76 -14.12
N HIS A 58 14.59 3.24 -12.92
CA HIS A 58 14.72 3.98 -11.67
C HIS A 58 16.06 3.74 -10.98
N TYR A 59 17.08 3.27 -11.71
CA TYR A 59 18.42 3.09 -11.14
C TYR A 59 18.87 4.35 -10.38
N PRO A 60 19.40 4.25 -9.14
CA PRO A 60 19.89 3.03 -8.48
C PRO A 60 18.89 2.31 -7.55
N TYR A 61 17.58 2.48 -7.77
CA TYR A 61 16.54 1.90 -6.92
C TYR A 61 15.92 0.62 -7.51
N VAL A 62 15.52 -0.30 -6.64
CA VAL A 62 14.92 -1.59 -6.99
C VAL A 62 13.71 -1.90 -6.12
N GLY A 63 12.74 -2.66 -6.65
CA GLY A 63 11.65 -3.23 -5.84
C GLY A 63 10.69 -2.17 -5.36
N TRP A 64 10.48 -2.03 -4.05
CA TRP A 64 9.60 -1.01 -3.47
C TRP A 64 10.37 0.24 -3.01
N GLY A 65 11.45 0.61 -3.72
CA GLY A 65 12.24 1.81 -3.42
C GLY A 65 13.56 1.56 -2.68
N HIS A 66 14.06 0.31 -2.66
CA HIS A 66 15.35 0.01 -2.04
C HIS A 66 16.50 0.57 -2.89
N LYS A 67 17.35 1.42 -2.31
CA LYS A 67 18.54 1.96 -2.96
C LYS A 67 19.70 0.97 -2.88
N LEU A 68 20.20 0.54 -4.03
CA LEU A 68 21.34 -0.39 -4.09
C LEU A 68 22.58 0.19 -3.41
N LEU A 69 23.16 -0.59 -2.50
CA LEU A 69 24.48 -0.33 -1.92
C LEU A 69 25.59 -0.96 -2.78
N PRO A 70 26.84 -0.44 -2.73
CA PRO A 70 27.94 -0.90 -3.60
C PRO A 70 28.24 -2.40 -3.58
N ASN A 71 27.89 -3.11 -2.51
CA ASN A 71 28.18 -4.53 -2.33
C ASN A 71 26.94 -5.43 -2.52
N GLU A 72 25.80 -4.87 -2.90
CA GLU A 72 24.57 -5.60 -3.11
C GLU A 72 24.42 -6.05 -4.55
N LYS A 73 23.90 -7.27 -4.73
CA LYS A 73 23.72 -7.90 -6.05
C LYS A 73 22.26 -7.95 -6.50
N TYR A 74 21.39 -7.17 -5.87
CA TYR A 74 19.99 -7.08 -6.29
C TYR A 74 19.91 -6.46 -7.69
N SER A 75 18.94 -6.92 -8.48
CA SER A 75 18.74 -6.45 -9.84
C SER A 75 17.28 -6.09 -10.06
N ALA A 76 17.03 -4.85 -10.51
CA ALA A 76 15.69 -4.40 -10.88
C ALA A 76 15.06 -5.27 -11.99
N ARG A 77 15.89 -5.95 -12.79
CA ARG A 77 15.45 -6.81 -13.89
C ARG A 77 14.89 -8.14 -13.40
N THR A 78 15.59 -8.79 -12.47
CA THR A 78 15.34 -10.19 -12.11
C THR A 78 14.59 -10.34 -10.80
N MET A 79 14.46 -9.26 -10.02
CA MET A 79 13.81 -9.32 -8.71
C MET A 79 12.31 -9.53 -8.82
N THR A 80 11.78 -10.46 -8.03
CA THR A 80 10.33 -10.70 -7.94
C THR A 80 9.67 -9.80 -6.91
N LYS A 81 8.34 -9.64 -7.00
CA LYS A 81 7.57 -8.93 -5.96
C LYS A 81 7.73 -9.56 -4.58
N ARG A 82 7.91 -10.88 -4.49
CA ARG A 82 8.15 -11.57 -3.22
C ARG A 82 9.51 -11.20 -2.63
N ASP A 83 10.56 -11.18 -3.45
CA ASP A 83 11.90 -10.77 -3.01
C ASP A 83 11.89 -9.30 -2.54
N ALA A 84 11.19 -8.43 -3.28
CA ALA A 84 11.01 -7.03 -2.90
C ALA A 84 10.19 -6.87 -1.61
N ASP A 85 9.15 -7.69 -1.40
CA ASP A 85 8.36 -7.72 -0.17
C ASP A 85 9.23 -8.13 1.03
N GLU A 86 10.13 -9.10 0.86
CA GLU A 86 11.08 -9.51 1.90
C GLU A 86 12.12 -8.44 2.18
N LEU A 87 12.68 -7.82 1.13
CA LEU A 87 13.65 -6.74 1.22
C LEU A 87 13.08 -5.53 1.95
N LEU A 88 11.86 -5.11 1.59
CA LEU A 88 11.17 -4.00 2.28
C LEU A 88 10.94 -4.31 3.76
N ARG A 89 10.53 -5.54 4.11
CA ARG A 89 10.39 -5.93 5.53
C ARG A 89 11.74 -5.93 6.25
N LYS A 90 12.83 -6.32 5.59
CA LYS A 90 14.19 -6.25 6.14
C LYS A 90 14.61 -4.79 6.40
N ASP A 91 14.35 -3.89 5.45
CA ASP A 91 14.67 -2.47 5.59
C ASP A 91 13.88 -1.81 6.72
N LEU A 92 12.58 -2.06 6.80
CA LEU A 92 11.73 -1.57 7.89
C LEU A 92 12.24 -2.03 9.27
N ARG A 93 12.66 -3.30 9.41
CA ARG A 93 13.27 -3.79 10.66
C ARG A 93 14.57 -3.06 10.99
N LYS A 94 15.40 -2.78 9.97
CA LYS A 94 16.66 -2.04 10.16
C LYS A 94 16.39 -0.60 10.63
N PHE A 95 15.40 0.08 10.06
CA PHE A 95 14.98 1.40 10.53
C PHE A 95 14.47 1.34 11.97
N VAL A 96 13.56 0.42 12.29
CA VAL A 96 13.09 0.25 13.67
C VAL A 96 14.25 0.03 14.64
N ALA A 97 15.22 -0.82 14.30
CA ALA A 97 16.40 -1.06 15.12
C ALA A 97 17.27 0.19 15.29
N MET A 98 17.46 0.98 14.22
CA MET A 98 18.23 2.22 14.23
C MET A 98 17.59 3.27 15.13
N PHE A 99 16.25 3.40 15.07
CA PHE A 99 15.52 4.40 15.84
C PHE A 99 15.26 4.00 17.30
N ARG A 100 15.26 2.69 17.61
CA ARG A 100 15.01 2.18 18.97
C ARG A 100 15.88 2.82 20.05
N LYS A 101 17.13 3.16 19.73
CA LYS A 101 18.07 3.78 20.68
C LYS A 101 17.66 5.19 21.13
N PHE A 102 16.80 5.87 20.37
CA PHE A 102 16.35 7.23 20.67
C PHE A 102 15.06 7.27 21.49
N GLY A 103 14.35 6.14 21.67
CA GLY A 103 13.13 6.10 22.46
C GLY A 103 12.08 7.12 21.99
N VAL A 104 11.58 7.94 22.91
CA VAL A 104 10.60 9.00 22.63
C VAL A 104 11.13 10.07 21.67
N ASP A 105 12.46 10.30 21.66
CA ASP A 105 13.10 11.32 20.82
C ASP A 105 13.19 10.90 19.34
N SER A 106 12.83 9.65 19.02
CA SER A 106 12.80 9.17 17.63
C SER A 106 11.87 9.99 16.72
N LEU A 107 10.83 10.62 17.28
CA LEU A 107 9.90 11.50 16.54
C LEU A 107 10.57 12.79 16.04
N LEU A 108 11.58 13.30 16.74
CA LEU A 108 12.30 14.50 16.31
C LEU A 108 13.09 14.27 15.02
N LEU A 109 13.40 13.01 14.70
CA LEU A 109 14.14 12.63 13.50
C LEU A 109 13.23 12.42 12.28
N SER A 110 11.91 12.54 12.43
CA SER A 110 10.96 12.39 11.30
C SER A 110 10.58 13.69 10.59
N GLU A 111 10.94 14.86 11.14
CA GLU A 111 10.55 16.17 10.61
C GLU A 111 11.65 16.93 9.83
N SER A 112 12.76 16.25 9.48
CA SER A 112 13.89 16.84 8.76
C SER A 112 13.80 16.71 7.25
#